data_AF-A0A955F8U5-F1
#
_entry.id   AF-A0A955F8U5-F1
#
_cell.length_a   1.000
_cell.length_b   1.000
_cell.length_c   1.000
_cell.angle_alpha   90.00
_cell.angle_beta   90.00
_cell.angle_gamma   90.00
#
_symmetry.space_group_name_H-M   'P 1'
#
loop_
_entity.id
_entity.type
_entity.pdbx_description
1 polymer ?
#
loop_
_entity_poly.entity_id
_entity_poly.type
_entity_poly.pdbx_seq_one_letter_code
_entity_poly.pdbx_strand_id
1 'polypeptide(L)'
;MSTRTRREHVRYLKHRRTFNKESTCEFCAIDKNDYQYVSETKSFKVIKNIFSYSTWDDQDVDDHLMIVPKKHTDTLSTLTPLEAQEYVQLISYYETKGYNVWARAPKTVRKSVVHQHTHLIKPGKKVRKFLFYVASPYIRFTR
;
A
#
# COMPACT_ATOMS: atom_id res chain seq x y z
N MET A 1 -14.54 4.78 1.67
CA MET A 1 -14.00 4.25 0.37
C MET A 1 -12.54 4.69 0.13
N SER A 2 -11.65 3.82 -0.39
CA SER A 2 -10.24 4.19 -0.71
C SER A 2 -10.11 4.84 -2.09
N THR A 3 -9.74 6.13 -2.18
CA THR A 3 -9.64 6.85 -3.47
C THR A 3 -8.38 7.70 -3.60
N ARG A 4 -8.09 8.11 -4.84
CA ARG A 4 -7.00 9.03 -5.22
C ARG A 4 -7.59 10.31 -5.80
N THR A 5 -6.87 11.42 -5.76
CA THR A 5 -7.24 12.59 -6.55
C THR A 5 -7.20 12.25 -8.04
N ARG A 6 -7.88 13.04 -8.89
CA ARG A 6 -7.81 12.84 -10.34
C ARG A 6 -6.37 12.84 -10.86
N ARG A 7 -5.53 13.75 -10.33
CA ARG A 7 -4.11 13.87 -10.68
C ARG A 7 -3.32 12.61 -10.31
N GLU A 8 -3.47 12.14 -9.07
CA GLU A 8 -2.84 10.91 -8.59
C GLU A 8 -3.32 9.67 -9.36
N HIS A 9 -4.62 9.60 -9.66
CA HIS A 9 -5.19 8.49 -10.42
C HIS A 9 -4.61 8.43 -11.84
N VAL A 10 -4.50 9.56 -12.54
CA VAL A 10 -3.85 9.64 -13.85
C VAL A 10 -2.37 9.23 -13.78
N ARG A 11 -1.63 9.69 -12.76
CA ARG A 11 -0.23 9.28 -12.53
C ARG A 11 -0.10 7.77 -12.34
N TYR A 12 -0.96 7.19 -11.51
CA TYR A 12 -1.02 5.74 -11.29
C TYR A 12 -1.33 4.96 -12.57
N LEU A 13 -2.33 5.41 -13.36
CA LEU A 13 -2.67 4.77 -14.63
C LEU A 13 -1.52 4.86 -15.64
N LYS A 14 -0.82 5.99 -15.72
CA LYS A 14 0.35 6.15 -16.59
C LYS A 14 1.43 5.15 -16.22
N HIS A 15 1.79 5.07 -14.94
CA HIS A 15 2.78 4.11 -14.45
C HIS A 15 2.36 2.67 -14.73
N ARG A 16 1.10 2.30 -14.46
CA ARG A 16 0.60 0.96 -14.72
C ARG A 16 0.62 0.57 -16.20
N ARG A 17 0.49 1.53 -17.12
CA ARG A 17 0.58 1.28 -18.58
C ARG A 17 2.02 1.11 -19.05
N THR A 18 2.97 1.83 -18.43
CA THR A 18 4.39 1.74 -18.77
C THR A 18 5.10 0.58 -18.06
N PHE A 19 4.51 0.08 -16.97
CA PHE A 19 5.08 -1.03 -16.20
C PHE A 19 5.04 -2.31 -17.04
N ASN A 20 6.22 -2.80 -17.41
CA ASN A 20 6.36 -4.08 -18.09
C ASN A 20 6.26 -5.21 -17.05
N LYS A 21 5.25 -6.08 -17.16
CA LYS A 21 5.06 -7.22 -16.26
C LYS A 21 6.20 -8.25 -16.33
N GLU A 22 6.99 -8.25 -17.40
CA GLU A 22 8.15 -9.12 -17.56
C GLU A 22 9.41 -8.61 -16.83
N SER A 23 9.34 -7.42 -16.21
CA SER A 23 10.45 -6.87 -15.44
C SER A 23 10.58 -7.49 -14.05
N THR A 24 11.80 -7.43 -13.50
CA THR A 24 12.10 -7.75 -12.10
C THR A 24 11.13 -7.07 -11.15
N CYS A 25 10.62 -7.79 -10.15
CA CYS A 25 9.66 -7.27 -9.19
C CYS A 25 10.11 -5.93 -8.56
N GLU A 26 9.32 -4.87 -8.75
CA GLU A 26 9.64 -3.52 -8.25
C GLU A 26 9.91 -3.50 -6.75
N PHE A 27 9.14 -4.26 -5.98
CA PHE A 27 9.36 -4.36 -4.55
C PHE A 27 10.64 -5.10 -4.20
N CYS A 28 11.07 -6.10 -4.98
CA CYS A 28 12.35 -6.76 -4.72
C CYS A 28 13.53 -5.82 -4.97
N ALA A 29 13.43 -4.93 -5.96
CA ALA A 29 14.48 -4.00 -6.35
C ALA A 29 14.75 -2.87 -5.33
N ILE A 30 13.79 -2.56 -4.45
CA ILE A 30 13.95 -1.51 -3.43
C ILE A 30 14.99 -1.94 -2.38
N ASP A 31 16.11 -1.24 -2.32
CA ASP A 31 17.15 -1.39 -1.30
C ASP A 31 17.15 -0.20 -0.30
N LYS A 32 18.19 -0.11 0.56
CA LYS A 32 18.30 0.94 1.59
C LYS A 32 18.55 2.35 1.04
N ASN A 33 19.03 2.46 -0.19
CA ASN A 33 19.33 3.73 -0.84
C ASN A 33 18.13 4.26 -1.64
N ASP A 34 17.10 3.44 -1.85
CA ASP A 34 15.88 3.85 -2.53
C ASP A 34 15.07 4.86 -1.70
N TYR A 35 14.54 5.90 -2.35
CA TYR A 35 13.75 6.96 -1.71
C TYR A 35 12.44 6.46 -1.07
N GLN A 36 11.96 5.28 -1.44
CA GLN A 36 10.81 4.62 -0.84
C GLN A 36 11.16 3.90 0.45
N TYR A 37 12.43 3.56 0.70
CA TYR A 37 12.83 2.84 1.88
C TYR A 37 12.57 3.66 3.16
N VAL A 38 12.01 3.02 4.19
CA VAL A 38 11.77 3.63 5.50
C VAL A 38 12.55 2.90 6.59
N SER A 39 12.38 1.59 6.69
CA SER A 39 13.04 0.75 7.68
C SER A 39 13.00 -0.71 7.25
N GLU A 40 13.72 -1.59 7.94
CA GLU A 40 13.58 -3.03 7.77
C GLU A 40 13.77 -3.77 9.08
N THR A 41 13.27 -4.99 9.10
CA THR A 41 13.57 -5.99 10.12
C THR A 41 14.38 -7.12 9.47
N LYS A 42 14.45 -8.31 10.07
CA LYS A 42 15.15 -9.43 9.46
C LYS A 42 14.46 -9.87 8.16
N SER A 43 13.15 -10.11 8.21
CA SER A 43 12.42 -10.71 7.09
C SER A 43 11.52 -9.76 6.31
N PHE A 44 11.29 -8.54 6.81
CA PHE A 44 10.42 -7.55 6.17
C PHE A 44 11.12 -6.21 5.97
N LYS A 45 10.63 -5.44 5.01
CA LYS A 45 10.93 -4.02 4.85
C LYS A 45 9.65 -3.20 4.89
N VAL A 46 9.79 -1.97 5.37
CA VAL A 46 8.74 -0.96 5.35
C VAL A 46 9.13 0.08 4.33
N ILE A 47 8.22 0.35 3.39
CA ILE A 47 8.45 1.26 2.28
C ILE A 47 7.29 2.26 2.16
N LYS A 48 7.55 3.45 1.60
CA LYS A 48 6.52 4.42 1.23
C LYS A 48 5.77 3.96 -0.01
N ASN A 49 4.45 4.12 -0.01
CA ASN A 49 3.66 3.89 -1.22
C ASN A 49 3.67 5.13 -2.11
N ILE A 50 4.38 5.06 -3.25
CA ILE A 50 4.45 6.15 -4.23
C ILE A 50 3.13 6.45 -4.95
N PHE A 51 2.17 5.53 -4.83
CA PHE A 51 0.78 5.72 -5.25
C PHE A 51 -0.13 5.66 -4.02
N SER A 52 0.12 6.52 -3.03
CA SER A 52 -0.71 6.62 -1.83
C SER A 52 -2.19 6.88 -2.18
N TYR A 53 -3.06 6.54 -1.23
CA TYR A 53 -4.45 6.97 -1.27
C TYR A 53 -4.54 8.38 -0.69
N SER A 54 -5.49 9.15 -1.21
CA SER A 54 -5.82 10.47 -0.67
C SER A 54 -7.03 10.43 0.27
N THR A 55 -7.84 9.36 0.18
CA THR A 55 -8.91 9.09 1.12
C THR A 55 -8.87 7.62 1.53
N TRP A 56 -9.13 7.36 2.81
CA TRP A 56 -9.30 6.04 3.38
C TRP A 56 -10.42 6.09 4.40
N ASP A 57 -11.40 5.21 4.25
CA ASP A 57 -12.58 5.16 5.12
C ASP A 57 -13.20 6.55 5.40
N ASP A 58 -13.33 7.31 4.31
CA ASP A 58 -13.91 8.66 4.27
C ASP A 58 -13.13 9.72 5.06
N GLN A 59 -11.93 9.39 5.52
CA GLN A 59 -10.95 10.34 6.06
C GLN A 59 -9.90 10.69 5.01
N ASP A 60 -9.23 11.83 5.18
CA ASP A 60 -7.95 12.05 4.51
C ASP A 60 -6.89 11.04 4.97
N VAL A 61 -5.79 10.98 4.24
CA VAL A 61 -4.67 10.07 4.54
C VAL A 61 -3.43 10.92 4.75
N ASP A 62 -2.91 10.90 5.98
CA ASP A 62 -1.69 11.64 6.34
C ASP A 62 -0.44 10.91 5.85
N ASP A 63 -0.45 9.58 5.91
CA ASP A 63 0.67 8.75 5.49
C ASP A 63 0.21 7.38 4.97
N HIS A 64 0.99 6.80 4.06
CA HIS A 64 0.70 5.51 3.45
C HIS A 64 2.00 4.74 3.20
N LEU A 65 2.26 3.76 4.07
CA LEU A 65 3.39 2.85 4.00
C LEU A 65 2.94 1.44 3.60
N MET A 66 3.90 0.57 3.31
CA MET A 66 3.66 -0.83 3.04
C MET A 66 4.73 -1.68 3.75
N ILE A 67 4.28 -2.74 4.45
CA ILE A 67 5.15 -3.83 4.90
C ILE A 67 5.24 -4.83 3.75
N VAL A 68 6.47 -5.16 3.33
CA VAL A 68 6.75 -6.09 2.25
C VAL A 68 7.75 -7.13 2.74
N PRO A 69 7.51 -8.44 2.56
CA PRO A 69 8.52 -9.47 2.82
C PRO A 69 9.75 -9.23 1.94
N LYS A 70 10.95 -9.51 2.47
CA LYS A 70 12.17 -9.48 1.66
C LYS A 70 12.20 -10.64 0.66
N LYS A 71 11.70 -11.80 1.07
CA LYS A 71 11.49 -12.97 0.21
C LYS A 71 10.29 -12.75 -0.70
N HIS A 72 10.48 -12.91 -2.01
CA HIS A 72 9.39 -12.82 -2.96
C HIS A 72 8.35 -13.92 -2.70
N THR A 73 7.16 -13.51 -2.29
CA THR A 73 5.99 -14.37 -2.11
C THR A 73 4.73 -13.56 -2.36
N ASP A 74 3.63 -14.17 -2.78
CA ASP A 74 2.35 -13.51 -3.01
C ASP A 74 1.36 -13.66 -1.84
N THR A 75 1.71 -14.49 -0.84
CA THR A 75 0.87 -14.90 0.29
C THR A 75 1.62 -14.84 1.61
N LEU A 76 0.90 -14.69 2.73
CA LEU A 76 1.46 -14.80 4.09
C LEU A 76 1.49 -16.24 4.60
N SER A 77 0.82 -17.19 3.93
CA SER A 77 0.75 -18.59 4.36
C SER A 77 2.06 -19.35 4.27
N THR A 78 3.08 -18.77 3.62
CA THR A 78 4.42 -19.36 3.43
C THR A 78 5.44 -18.86 4.44
N LEU A 79 5.04 -17.96 5.35
CA LEU A 79 5.89 -17.47 6.43
C LEU A 79 6.20 -18.60 7.42
N THR A 80 7.45 -18.65 7.87
CA THR A 80 7.84 -19.46 9.03
C THR A 80 7.22 -18.89 10.31
N PRO A 81 7.15 -19.66 11.42
CA PRO A 81 6.63 -19.15 12.68
C PRO A 81 7.32 -17.87 13.18
N LEU A 82 8.65 -17.77 13.01
CA LEU A 82 9.42 -16.59 13.40
C LEU A 82 9.09 -15.38 12.53
N GLU A 83 8.94 -15.57 11.21
CA GLU A 83 8.53 -14.50 10.30
C GLU A 83 7.09 -14.05 10.56
N ALA A 84 6.19 -14.98 10.89
CA ALA A 84 4.82 -14.65 11.25
C ALA A 84 4.76 -13.84 12.56
N GLN A 85 5.56 -14.21 13.56
CA GLN A 85 5.69 -13.44 14.81
C GLN A 85 6.22 -12.02 14.54
N GLU A 86 7.28 -11.90 13.74
CA GLU A 86 7.86 -10.62 13.35
C GLU A 86 6.86 -9.75 12.59
N TYR A 87 6.06 -10.35 11.69
CA TYR A 87 4.98 -9.67 10.99
C TYR A 87 3.92 -9.14 11.96
N VAL A 88 3.47 -9.95 12.92
CA VAL A 88 2.49 -9.53 13.95
C VAL A 88 3.04 -8.39 14.82
N GLN A 89 4.32 -8.45 15.18
CA GLN A 89 4.98 -7.37 15.93
C GLN A 89 5.05 -6.08 15.11
N LEU A 90 5.35 -6.15 13.80
CA LEU A 90 5.36 -5.00 12.92
C LEU A 90 3.98 -4.36 12.77
N ILE A 91 2.94 -5.14 12.50
CA ILE A 91 1.58 -4.58 12.38
C ILE A 91 1.14 -3.96 13.70
N SER A 92 1.42 -4.60 14.85
CA SER A 92 1.09 -4.07 16.17
C SER A 92 1.83 -2.76 16.45
N TYR A 93 3.12 -2.68 16.11
CA TYR A 93 3.91 -1.45 16.23
C TYR A 93 3.30 -0.29 15.44
N TYR A 94 2.90 -0.50 14.18
CA TYR A 94 2.30 0.55 13.37
C TYR A 94 0.86 0.87 13.79
N GLU A 95 0.10 -0.12 14.26
CA GLU A 95 -1.22 0.07 14.84
C GLU A 95 -1.17 1.03 16.04
N THR A 96 -0.23 0.84 16.98
CA THR A 96 -0.04 1.76 18.13
C THR A 96 0.29 3.20 17.72
N LYS A 97 0.75 3.40 16.48
CA LYS A 97 1.04 4.72 15.88
C LYS A 97 -0.12 5.30 15.09
N GLY A 98 -1.27 4.63 15.10
CA GLY A 98 -2.51 5.02 14.44
C GLY A 98 -2.58 4.64 12.96
N TYR A 99 -1.86 3.60 12.51
CA TYR A 99 -2.02 3.11 11.14
C TYR A 99 -3.08 2.01 11.09
N ASN A 100 -3.99 2.12 10.12
CA ASN A 100 -4.87 1.03 9.71
C ASN A 100 -4.07 -0.01 8.91
N VAL A 101 -4.34 -1.28 9.17
CA VAL A 101 -3.66 -2.42 8.53
C VAL A 101 -4.60 -3.07 7.53
N TRP A 102 -4.17 -3.17 6.27
CA TRP A 102 -5.01 -3.78 5.23
C TRP A 102 -4.19 -4.45 4.13
N ALA A 103 -4.58 -5.65 3.71
CA ALA A 103 -3.91 -6.40 2.66
C ALA A 103 -4.91 -7.02 1.68
N ARG A 104 -4.46 -7.20 0.43
CA ARG A 104 -5.22 -7.86 -0.63
C ARG A 104 -4.81 -9.33 -0.75
N ALA A 105 -5.79 -10.22 -0.85
CA ALA A 105 -5.54 -11.65 -1.10
C ALA A 105 -4.86 -11.88 -2.47
N PRO A 106 -4.06 -12.94 -2.66
CA PRO A 106 -3.33 -13.17 -3.92
C PRO A 106 -4.21 -13.17 -5.17
N LYS A 107 -5.39 -13.80 -5.09
CA LYS A 107 -6.30 -14.00 -6.23
C LYS A 107 -7.19 -12.81 -6.59
N THR A 108 -7.06 -11.65 -5.91
CA THR A 108 -7.91 -10.50 -6.23
C THR A 108 -7.47 -9.81 -7.51
N VAL A 109 -8.40 -9.61 -8.44
CA VAL A 109 -8.18 -8.89 -9.71
C VAL A 109 -7.74 -7.43 -9.53
N ARG A 110 -7.86 -6.89 -8.31
CA ARG A 110 -7.46 -5.52 -7.96
C ARG A 110 -6.04 -5.41 -7.39
N LYS A 111 -5.31 -6.52 -7.21
CA LYS A 111 -3.91 -6.51 -6.74
C LYS A 111 -3.01 -6.08 -7.91
N SER A 112 -2.24 -5.01 -7.72
CA SER A 112 -1.41 -4.42 -8.79
C SER A 112 -0.04 -5.08 -8.90
N VAL A 113 0.53 -5.49 -7.77
CA VAL A 113 1.83 -6.16 -7.67
C VAL A 113 1.62 -7.53 -7.02
N VAL A 114 2.11 -8.60 -7.65
CA VAL A 114 1.93 -9.98 -7.19
C VAL A 114 2.55 -10.19 -5.80
N HIS A 115 3.77 -9.66 -5.62
CA HIS A 115 4.49 -9.71 -4.34
C HIS A 115 3.60 -9.17 -3.22
N GLN A 116 3.50 -9.95 -2.15
CA GLN A 116 2.76 -9.64 -0.95
C GLN A 116 3.20 -8.32 -0.33
N HIS A 117 2.21 -7.51 0.00
CA HIS A 117 2.39 -6.24 0.65
C HIS A 117 1.17 -5.97 1.52
N THR A 118 1.42 -5.47 2.71
CA THR A 118 0.39 -5.04 3.66
C THR A 118 0.44 -3.53 3.72
N HIS A 119 -0.67 -2.88 3.38
CA HIS A 119 -0.77 -1.43 3.49
C HIS A 119 -0.91 -1.03 4.95
N LEU A 120 -0.15 -0.02 5.32
CA LEU A 120 -0.24 0.72 6.56
C LEU A 120 -0.72 2.12 6.20
N ILE A 121 -1.95 2.47 6.58
CA ILE A 121 -2.59 3.71 6.16
C ILE A 121 -2.92 4.52 7.41
N LYS A 122 -2.27 5.67 7.57
CA LYS A 122 -2.54 6.58 8.67
C LYS A 122 -3.67 7.53 8.27
N PRO A 123 -4.89 7.36 8.81
CA PRO A 123 -5.96 8.31 8.55
C PRO A 123 -5.60 9.67 9.15
N GLY A 124 -5.95 10.73 8.44
CA GLY A 124 -5.85 12.09 8.94
C GLY A 124 -7.05 12.46 9.80
N LYS A 125 -7.10 13.71 10.24
CA LYS A 125 -8.14 14.20 11.16
C LYS A 125 -9.41 14.64 10.44
N LYS A 126 -9.42 14.77 9.11
CA LYS A 126 -10.54 15.35 8.37
C LYS A 126 -11.41 14.25 7.79
N VAL A 127 -12.57 14.07 8.40
CA VAL A 127 -13.65 13.25 7.85
C VAL A 127 -14.37 14.02 6.74
N ARG A 128 -14.48 13.42 5.57
CA ARG A 128 -15.27 13.88 4.43
C ARG A 128 -16.72 13.49 4.65
N LYS A 129 -17.62 14.47 4.64
CA LYS A 129 -19.05 14.22 4.83
C LYS A 129 -19.76 13.92 3.52
N PHE A 130 -19.16 14.30 2.39
CA PHE A 130 -19.71 14.04 1.07
C PHE A 130 -18.61 13.58 0.09
N LEU A 131 -18.89 12.49 -0.63
CA LEU A 131 -18.07 11.99 -1.73
C LEU A 131 -19.00 11.59 -2.90
N PHE A 132 -18.92 12.33 -4.00
CA PHE A 132 -19.46 11.93 -5.28
C PHE A 132 -18.34 11.36 -6.15
N TYR A 133 -18.50 10.10 -6.58
CA TYR A 133 -17.47 9.38 -7.31
C TYR A 133 -18.05 8.61 -8.51
N VAL A 134 -17.47 8.83 -9.69
CA VAL A 134 -17.69 8.04 -10.89
C VAL A 134 -16.34 7.50 -11.36
N ALA A 135 -16.25 6.18 -11.57
CA ALA A 135 -14.99 5.55 -11.94
C ALA A 135 -14.60 5.78 -13.41
N SER A 136 -15.59 5.85 -14.30
CA SER A 136 -15.39 6.10 -15.73
C SER A 136 -16.61 6.84 -16.32
N PRO A 137 -16.47 8.09 -16.79
CA PRO A 137 -15.26 8.92 -16.72
C PRO A 137 -14.85 9.22 -15.27
N TYR A 138 -13.56 9.42 -15.00
CA TYR A 138 -13.07 9.62 -13.64
C TYR A 138 -13.51 11.00 -13.09
N ILE A 139 -14.54 11.00 -12.25
CA ILE A 139 -15.07 12.18 -11.58
C ILE A 139 -15.00 11.93 -10.08
N ARG A 140 -14.41 12.88 -9.35
CA ARG A 140 -14.39 12.86 -7.90
C ARG A 140 -14.62 14.25 -7.34
N PHE A 141 -15.69 14.40 -6.59
CA PHE A 141 -16.00 15.60 -5.84
C PHE A 141 -16.15 15.24 -4.36
N THR A 142 -15.52 16.02 -3.49
CA THR A 142 -15.49 15.78 -2.04
C THR A 142 -15.76 17.08 -1.31
N ARG A 143 -16.62 17.07 -0.29
CA ARG A 143 -16.85 18.21 0.60
C ARG A 143 -16.75 17.78 2.05
#